data_AF-A0A916YI03-F1
#
_entry.id   AF-A0A916YI03-F1
#
_cell.length_a   1.000
_cell.length_b   1.000
_cell.length_c   1.000
_cell.angle_alpha   90.00
_cell.angle_beta   90.00
_cell.angle_gamma   90.00
#
_symmetry.space_group_name_H-M   'P 1'
#
loop_
_entity.id
_entity.type
_entity.pdbx_description
1 polymer ?
#
loop_
_entity_poly.entity_id
_entity_poly.type
_entity_poly.pdbx_seq_one_letter_code
_entity_poly.pdbx_strand_id
1 'polypeptide(L)' 'MPKSRGGREVVPMHPICQQTLINNFTNSELQRYGMDVESLLALPPVRKFVDWVANKDPDFNAPIAKKKR' A
#
# COMPACT_ATOMS: atom_id res chain seq x y z
N MET A 1 0.31 1.36 -9.86
CA MET A 1 1.67 1.04 -10.38
C MET A 1 2.58 2.27 -10.35
N PRO A 2 3.88 2.16 -10.01
CA PRO A 2 4.79 3.31 -9.99
C PRO A 2 4.99 3.95 -11.38
N LYS A 3 5.12 5.28 -11.44
CA LYS A 3 5.37 6.02 -12.70
C LYS A 3 6.64 5.55 -13.42
N SER A 4 7.70 5.24 -12.67
CA SER A 4 8.97 4.71 -13.22
C SER A 4 8.83 3.34 -13.90
N ARG A 5 7.72 2.64 -13.67
CA ARG A 5 7.41 1.33 -14.27
C ARG A 5 6.27 1.41 -15.29
N GLY A 6 5.91 2.61 -15.76
CA GLY A 6 4.87 2.81 -16.78
C GLY A 6 3.45 3.00 -16.23
N GLY A 7 3.29 3.13 -14.91
CA GLY A 7 1.98 3.42 -14.31
C GLY A 7 1.45 4.80 -14.74
N ARG A 8 0.26 4.81 -15.37
CA ARG A 8 -0.45 6.03 -15.80
C ARG A 8 -1.78 6.23 -15.09
N GLU A 9 -2.38 5.14 -14.63
CA GLU A 9 -3.62 5.18 -13.86
C GLU A 9 -3.32 5.54 -12.40
N VAL A 10 -4.12 6.47 -11.88
CA VAL A 10 -4.08 6.92 -10.50
C VAL A 10 -5.46 6.72 -9.89
N VAL A 11 -5.47 6.16 -8.69
CA VAL A 11 -6.68 5.99 -7.88
C VAL A 11 -6.55 6.83 -6.62
N PRO A 12 -7.61 7.49 -6.15
CA PRO A 12 -7.62 8.11 -4.84
C PRO A 12 -7.31 7.08 -3.77
N MET A 13 -6.37 7.39 -2.87
CA MET A 13 -6.04 6.57 -1.71
C MET A 13 -5.80 7.46 -0.51
N HIS A 14 -6.15 6.96 0.67
CA HIS A 14 -5.80 7.62 1.93
C HIS A 14 -4.26 7.70 2.08
N PRO A 15 -3.71 8.78 2.67
CA PRO A 15 -2.27 8.92 2.87
C PRO A 15 -1.64 7.76 3.65
N ILE A 16 -2.36 7.22 4.63
CA ILE A 16 -1.90 6.08 5.44
C ILE A 16 -1.80 4.79 4.61
N CYS A 17 -2.78 4.52 3.75
CA CYS A 17 -2.77 3.34 2.86
C CYS A 17 -1.62 3.42 1.86
N GLN A 18 -1.40 4.60 1.27
CA GLN A 18 -0.29 4.83 0.34
C GLN A 18 1.08 4.63 1.03
N GLN A 19 1.26 5.17 2.23
CA GLN A 19 2.50 5.01 3.00
C GLN A 19 2.75 3.53 3.35
N THR A 20 1.71 2.78 3.74
CA THR A 20 1.86 1.35 4.01
C THR A 20 2.34 0.59 2.78
N LEU A 21 1.78 0.87 1.60
CA LEU A 21 2.21 0.23 0.36
C LEU A 21 3.68 0.52 0.03
N ILE A 22 4.10 1.78 0.11
CA ILE A 22 5.48 2.20 -0.20
C ILE A 22 6.48 1.63 0.82
N ASN A 23 6.08 1.48 2.09
CA ASN A 23 6.93 0.90 3.13
C ASN A 23 7.10 -0.62 2.98
N ASN A 24 6.09 -1.33 2.48
CA ASN A 24 6.10 -2.80 2.40
C ASN A 24 6.61 -3.33 1.06
N PHE A 25 6.39 -2.60 -0.04
CA PHE A 25 6.72 -3.06 -1.38
C PHE A 25 7.74 -2.17 -2.09
N THR A 26 8.63 -2.80 -2.85
CA THR A 26 9.49 -2.13 -3.83
C THR A 26 8.71 -1.81 -5.11
N ASN A 27 9.24 -0.87 -5.91
CA ASN A 27 8.65 -0.54 -7.21
C ASN A 27 8.55 -1.75 -8.15
N SER A 28 9.49 -2.70 -8.07
CA SER A 28 9.49 -3.93 -8.86
C SER A 28 8.37 -4.88 -8.44
N GLU A 29 8.13 -5.01 -7.12
CA GLU A 29 7.02 -5.82 -6.59
C GLU A 29 5.67 -5.21 -6.95
N LEU A 30 5.50 -3.89 -6.78
CA LEU A 30 4.27 -3.19 -7.19
C LEU A 30 4.02 -3.27 -8.70
N GLN A 31 5.06 -3.38 -9.52
CA GLN A 31 4.91 -3.64 -10.95
C GLN A 31 4.40 -5.06 -11.22
N ARG A 32 4.86 -6.06 -10.46
CA ARG A 32 4.44 -7.46 -10.62
C ARG A 32 3.01 -7.69 -10.15
N TYR A 33 2.64 -7.12 -9.00
CA TYR A 33 1.29 -7.24 -8.45
C TYR A 33 0.29 -6.33 -9.17
N GLY A 34 0.75 -5.21 -9.73
CA GLY A 34 -0.10 -4.32 -10.52
C GLY A 34 -1.27 -3.76 -9.71
N MET A 35 -2.49 -4.06 -10.14
CA MET A 35 -3.75 -3.68 -9.49
C MET A 35 -4.44 -4.87 -8.80
N ASP A 36 -3.76 -6.03 -8.69
CA ASP A 36 -4.30 -7.20 -8.02
C ASP A 36 -4.24 -7.05 -6.50
N VAL A 37 -5.40 -6.75 -5.92
CA VAL A 37 -5.57 -6.53 -4.48
C VAL A 37 -5.27 -7.81 -3.70
N GLU A 38 -5.64 -8.98 -4.20
CA GLU A 38 -5.41 -10.26 -3.52
C GLU A 38 -3.91 -10.54 -3.39
N SER A 39 -3.14 -10.28 -4.46
CA SER A 39 -1.67 -10.38 -4.42
C SER A 39 -1.03 -9.42 -3.42
N LEU A 40 -1.58 -8.21 -3.23
CA LEU A 40 -1.08 -7.26 -2.21
C LEU A 40 -1.43 -7.72 -0.80
N LEU A 41 -2.63 -8.29 -0.61
CA LEU A 41 -3.11 -8.82 0.67
C LEU A 41 -2.43 -10.14 1.07
N ALA A 42 -1.78 -10.84 0.13
CA ALA A 42 -0.99 -12.03 0.44
C ALA A 42 0.19 -11.76 1.39
N LEU A 43 0.65 -10.50 1.50
CA LEU A 43 1.70 -10.12 2.44
C LEU A 43 1.11 -9.95 3.85
N PRO A 44 1.45 -10.80 4.85
CA PRO A 44 0.77 -10.79 6.15
C PRO A 44 0.82 -9.44 6.90
N PRO A 45 1.92 -8.66 6.86
CA PRO A 45 1.93 -7.29 7.38
C PRO A 45 0.87 -6.36 6.77
N VAL A 46 0.63 -6.46 5.46
CA VAL A 46 -0.35 -5.64 4.75
C VAL A 46 -1.76 -6.09 5.10
N ARG A 47 -2.02 -7.40 5.15
CA ARG A 47 -3.33 -7.92 5.57
C ARG A 47 -3.72 -7.44 6.96
N LYS A 48 -2.82 -7.57 7.93
CA LYS A 48 -3.04 -7.09 9.31
C LYS A 48 -3.31 -5.60 9.37
N PHE A 49 -2.59 -4.80 8.57
CA PHE A 49 -2.83 -3.36 8.47
C PHE A 49 -4.22 -3.06 7.90
N VAL A 50 -4.62 -3.74 6.83
CA VAL A 50 -5.94 -3.54 6.20
C VAL A 50 -7.06 -3.90 7.16
N ASP A 51 -6.97 -5.04 7.85
CA ASP A 51 -7.97 -5.46 8.85
C ASP A 51 -8.10 -4.43 10.00
N TRP A 52 -6.98 -3.80 10.39
CA TRP A 52 -6.95 -2.77 11.44
C TRP A 52 -7.51 -1.41 10.99
N VAL A 53 -7.15 -0.97 9.78
CA VAL A 53 -7.56 0.34 9.23
C VAL A 53 -9.01 0.32 8.72
N ALA A 54 -9.54 -0.84 8.33
CA ALA A 54 -10.92 -0.98 7.84
C ALA A 54 -11.98 -0.52 8.87
N ASN A 55 -11.62 -0.49 10.15
CA ASN A 55 -12.48 -0.04 11.25
C ASN A 55 -12.13 1.39 11.72
N LYS A 56 -11.60 2.25 10.84
CA LYS A 56 -11.21 3.63 11.15
C LYS A 56 -11.92 4.61 10.22
N ASP A 57 -11.91 5.88 10.61
CA ASP A 57 -12.43 6.98 9.80
C ASP A 57 -11.64 7.10 8.47
N PRO A 58 -12.29 7.44 7.33
CA PRO A 58 -11.59 7.66 6.06
C PRO A 58 -10.45 8.68 6.12
N ASP A 59 -10.57 9.70 6.97
CA ASP A 59 -9.55 10.74 7.17
C ASP A 59 -8.53 10.37 8.26
N PHE A 60 -8.60 9.14 8.80
CA PHE A 60 -7.67 8.65 9.80
C PHE A 60 -6.24 8.59 9.26
N ASN A 61 -5.33 9.25 9.97
CA ASN A 61 -3.92 9.25 9.67
C ASN A 61 -3.10 8.95 10.93
N ALA A 62 -2.15 8.03 10.83
CA ALA A 62 -1.28 7.62 11.93
C ALA A 62 0.15 7.40 11.41
N PRO A 63 1.17 7.68 12.23
CA PRO A 63 2.55 7.43 11.85
C PRO A 63 2.79 5.93 11.66
N ILE A 64 3.30 5.55 10.49
CA ILE A 64 3.70 4.17 10.20
C ILE A 64 5.20 4.02 10.50
N ALA A 65 5.55 2.91 11.17
CA ALA A 65 6.94 2.57 11.41
C ALA A 65 7.69 2.45 10.06
N LYS A 66 8.73 3.26 9.88
CA LYS A 66 9.54 3.23 8.65
C LYS A 66 10.36 1.95 8.61
N LYS A 67 10.34 1.26 7.47
CA LYS A 67 11.24 0.13 7.21
C LYS A 67 12.69 0.63 7.31
N LYS A 68 13.51 0.02 8.17
CA LYS A 68 14.95 0.29 8.18
C LYS A 68 15.51 -0.11 6.81
N ARG A 69 16.19 0.82 6.15
CA ARG A 69 16.76 0.67 4.81
C ARG A 69 17.99 -0.22 4.84
#